data_AF-A0A158L5H2-F1
#
_entry.id   AF-A0A158L5H2-F1
#
_cell.length_a   1.000
_cell.length_b   1.000
_cell.length_c   1.000
_cell.angle_alpha   90.00
_cell.angle_beta   90.00
_cell.angle_gamma   90.00
#
_symmetry.space_group_name_H-M   'P 1'
#
loop_
_entity.id
_entity.type
_entity.pdbx_description
1 polymer ?
#
loop_
_entity_poly.entity_id
_entity_poly.type
_entity_poly.pdbx_seq_one_letter_code
_entity_poly.pdbx_strand_id
1 'polypeptide(L)' 'MPGTREVVAHPNYKVVYVIEPGHIEVIAVVHTRQQWPPIAD' A
#
# COMPACT_ATOMS: atom_id res chain seq x y z
N MET A 1 1.21 -10.74 4.34
CA MET A 1 2.69 -10.90 4.33
C MET A 1 3.22 -10.23 5.59
N PRO A 2 4.01 -10.90 6.45
CA PRO A 2 4.66 -10.23 7.56
C PRO A 2 5.68 -9.22 7.03
N GLY A 3 5.69 -7.98 7.53
CA GLY A 3 6.71 -6.97 7.21
C GLY A 3 6.21 -5.73 6.46
N THR A 4 5.05 -5.79 5.80
CA THR A 4 4.45 -4.61 5.15
C THR A 4 3.82 -3.67 6.16
N ARG A 5 3.95 -2.37 5.92
CA ARG A 5 3.34 -1.26 6.66
C ARG A 5 2.33 -0.53 5.79
N GLU A 6 1.40 0.17 6.42
CA GLU A 6 0.35 0.92 5.74
C GLU A 6 0.26 2.36 6.26
N VAL A 7 -0.01 3.30 5.36
CA VAL A 7 -0.34 4.70 5.70
C VAL A 7 -1.55 5.18 4.91
N VAL A 8 -2.52 5.79 5.60
CA VAL A 8 -3.69 6.43 4.95
C VAL A 8 -3.27 7.81 4.46
N ALA A 9 -2.89 7.90 3.18
CA ALA A 9 -2.45 9.15 2.56
C ALA A 9 -3.63 10.06 2.16
N HIS A 10 -4.82 9.48 1.95
CA HIS A 10 -6.06 10.16 1.65
C HIS A 10 -7.23 9.32 2.22
N PRO A 11 -8.39 9.90 2.58
CA PRO A 11 -9.51 9.12 3.13
C PRO A 11 -9.92 7.89 2.29
N ASN A 12 -9.69 7.96 0.98
CA ASN A 12 -10.01 6.89 0.04
C ASN A 12 -8.81 6.03 -0.39
N TYR A 13 -7.57 6.37 -0.02
CA TYR A 13 -6.38 5.64 -0.46
C TYR A 13 -5.36 5.44 0.66
N LYS A 14 -4.83 4.22 0.75
CA LYS A 14 -3.67 3.89 1.57
C LYS A 14 -2.50 3.43 0.71
N VAL A 15 -1.30 3.69 1.20
CA VAL A 15 -0.05 3.22 0.61
C VAL A 15 0.46 2.05 1.44
N VAL A 16 0.80 0.95 0.78
CA VAL A 16 1.47 -0.22 1.37
C VAL A 16 2.95 -0.14 1.03
N TYR A 17 3.81 -0.25 2.04
CA TYR A 17 5.25 -0.07 1.87
C TYR A 17 6.06 -0.96 2.82
N VAL A 18 7.34 -1.12 2.52
CA VAL A 18 8.34 -1.73 3.43
C VAL A 18 9.47 -0.73 3.69
N ILE A 19 10.19 -0.93 4.79
CA ILE A 19 11.37 -0.15 5.12
C ILE A 19 12.58 -1.02 4.80
N GLU A 20 13.37 -0.58 3.84
CA GLU A 20 14.61 -1.23 3.42
C GLU A 20 15.82 -0.41 3.86
N PRO A 21 17.03 -0.98 3.88
CA PRO A 21 18.24 -0.20 4.10
C PRO A 21 18.37 0.94 3.09
N GLY A 22 18.33 2.17 3.57
CA GLY A 22 18.54 3.38 2.77
C GLY A 22 17.34 3.87 1.96
N HIS A 23 16.19 3.17 1.98
CA HIS A 23 14.99 3.64 1.30
C HIS A 23 13.68 3.04 1.84
N ILE A 24 12.57 3.60 1.38
CA ILE A 24 11.22 3.05 1.58
C ILE A 24 10.76 2.56 0.22
N GLU A 25 10.41 1.28 0.12
CA GLU A 25 9.84 0.72 -1.10
C GLU A 25 8.31 0.77 -1.03
N VAL A 26 7.69 1.48 -1.97
CA VAL A 26 6.24 1.54 -2.13
C VAL A 26 5.80 0.35 -2.97
N ILE A 27 5.06 -0.56 -2.35
CA ILE A 27 4.62 -1.80 -2.99
C ILE A 27 3.30 -1.58 -3.74
N ALA A 28 2.36 -0.85 -3.13
CA ALA A 28 1.06 -0.62 -3.72
C ALA A 28 0.37 0.64 -3.19
N VAL A 29 -0.56 1.18 -4.00
CA VAL A 29 -1.55 2.16 -3.57
C VAL A 29 -2.92 1.53 -3.79
N VAL A 30 -3.70 1.40 -2.72
CA VAL A 30 -4.99 0.70 -2.75
C VAL A 30 -6.10 1.55 -2.14
N HIS A 31 -7.31 1.37 -2.65
CA HIS A 31 -8.48 2.04 -2.13
C HIS A 31 -8.84 1.49 -0.74
N THR A 32 -9.20 2.37 0.19
CA THR A 32 -9.43 1.98 1.60
C THR A 32 -10.74 1.23 1.82
N ARG A 33 -11.70 1.34 0.89
CA ARG A 33 -13.07 0.81 1.03
C ARG A 33 -13.53 -0.09 -0.11
N GLN A 34 -12.70 -0.31 -1.14
CA GLN A 34 -13.08 -1.05 -2.35
C GLN A 34 -11.89 -1.90 -2.79
N GLN A 35 -12.15 -2.94 -3.60
CA GLN A 35 -11.11 -3.71 -4.29
C GLN A 35 -10.65 -2.96 -5.53
N TRP A 36 -10.02 -1.80 -5.31
CA TRP A 36 -9.43 -0.97 -6.34
C TRP A 36 -7.95 -0.71 -6.01
N PRO A 37 -7.02 -0.92 -6.94
CA PRO A 37 -7.25 -1.46 -8.28
C PRO A 37 -7.82 -2.90 -8.21
N PRO A 38 -8.58 -3.34 -9.23
CA PRO A 38 -9.05 -4.71 -9.30
C PRO A 38 -7.85 -5.66 -9.31
N ILE A 39 -8.06 -6.88 -8.83
CA ILE A 39 -7.05 -7.94 -8.95
C ILE A 39 -6.84 -8.17 -10.45
N ALA A 40 -5.60 -8.05 -10.92
CA ALA A 40 -5.26 -8.43 -12.29
C ALA A 40 -5.38 -9.96 -12.41
N ASP A 41 -5.98 -10.44 -13.50
CA ASP A 41 -6.07 -11.87 -13.82
C ASP A 41 -4.69 -12.53 -13.96
#